data_AF-A0A8H9KSV0-F1
#
_entry.id   AF-A0A8H9KSV0-F1
#
_cell.length_a   1.000
_cell.length_b   1.000
_cell.length_c   1.000
_cell.angle_alpha   90.00
_cell.angle_beta   90.00
_cell.angle_gamma   90.00
#
_symmetry.space_group_name_H-M   'P 1'
#
loop_
_entity.id
_entity.type
_entity.pdbx_description
1 polymer ?
#
loop_
_entity_poly.entity_id
_entity_poly.type
_entity_poly.pdbx_seq_one_letter_code
_entity_poly.pdbx_strand_id
1 'polypeptide(L)'
;MPKFDLTFFSGYIGYLVLGYYISIKTFTFKYQKVIWALIYILMVAISAIGTNLLNQSANKLNTFFYNYTFATTAIAAGALFLWVKVATENKKVLNWIMVTDKYSFGIYLVHILPLNYFHPLIAKQVSTLWVIPLATIITIISSIAITYLIRKIPYGKYVSG
;
A
#
# COMPACT_ATOMS: atom_id res chain seq x y z
N MET A 1 12.71 -22.20 -22.37
CA MET A 1 11.38 -21.85 -21.84
C MET A 1 11.55 -20.76 -20.79
N PRO A 2 10.74 -19.68 -20.79
CA PRO A 2 10.75 -18.73 -19.69
C PRO A 2 10.40 -19.48 -18.39
N LYS A 3 11.25 -19.35 -17.36
CA LYS A 3 11.00 -19.96 -16.05
C LYS A 3 9.92 -19.12 -15.36
N PHE A 4 8.69 -19.61 -15.36
CA PHE A 4 7.64 -19.04 -14.51
C PHE A 4 7.97 -19.34 -13.06
N ASP A 5 8.39 -18.31 -12.33
CA ASP A 5 8.69 -18.41 -10.93
C ASP A 5 7.41 -18.27 -10.10
N LEU A 6 6.81 -19.40 -9.75
CA LEU A 6 5.58 -19.46 -8.95
C LEU A 6 5.78 -18.98 -7.51
N THR A 7 7.03 -18.82 -7.04
CA THR A 7 7.31 -18.35 -5.67
C THR A 7 6.84 -16.91 -5.45
N PHE A 8 6.83 -16.09 -6.51
CA PHE A 8 6.25 -14.74 -6.49
C PHE A 8 4.74 -14.74 -6.21
N PHE A 9 4.03 -15.82 -6.53
CA PHE A 9 2.60 -15.90 -6.28
C PHE A 9 2.32 -16.64 -4.98
N SER A 10 2.97 -17.79 -4.78
CA SER A 10 2.74 -18.65 -3.62
C SER A 10 3.14 -18.01 -2.29
N GLY A 11 4.20 -17.19 -2.27
CA GLY A 11 4.64 -16.48 -1.07
C GLY A 11 3.63 -15.46 -0.54
N TYR A 12 2.71 -14.96 -1.37
CA TYR A 12 1.72 -13.95 -1.00
C TYR A 12 0.32 -14.51 -0.77
N ILE A 13 0.07 -15.80 -1.03
CA ILE A 13 -1.23 -16.45 -0.78
C ILE A 13 -1.66 -16.27 0.69
N GLY A 14 -0.70 -16.23 1.62
CA GLY A 14 -0.96 -15.95 3.03
C GLY A 14 -1.72 -14.64 3.28
N TYR A 15 -1.46 -13.59 2.48
CA TYR A 15 -2.19 -12.33 2.57
C TYR A 15 -3.65 -12.45 2.13
N LEU A 16 -3.92 -13.25 1.09
CA LEU A 16 -5.29 -13.50 0.64
C LEU A 16 -6.09 -14.23 1.73
N VAL A 17 -5.51 -15.29 2.30
CA VAL A 17 -6.14 -16.10 3.36
C VAL A 17 -6.35 -15.26 4.62
N LEU A 18 -5.32 -14.52 5.06
CA LEU A 18 -5.39 -13.64 6.22
C LEU A 18 -6.45 -12.56 6.03
N GLY A 19 -6.42 -11.87 4.88
CA GLY A 19 -7.37 -10.81 4.53
C GLY A 19 -8.81 -11.31 4.53
N TYR A 20 -9.07 -12.47 3.92
CA TYR A 20 -10.39 -13.11 3.97
C TYR A 20 -10.82 -13.41 5.40
N TYR A 21 -9.95 -14.05 6.20
CA TYR A 21 -10.25 -14.42 7.58
C TYR A 21 -10.63 -13.21 8.45
N ILE A 22 -9.84 -12.14 8.41
CA ILE A 22 -10.09 -10.92 9.20
C ILE A 22 -11.24 -10.06 8.64
N SER A 23 -11.61 -10.25 7.37
CA SER A 23 -12.78 -9.59 6.77
C SER A 23 -14.10 -10.13 7.34
N ILE A 24 -14.22 -11.45 7.50
CA ILE A 24 -15.45 -12.10 7.97
C ILE A 24 -15.53 -12.17 9.50
N LYS A 25 -14.39 -12.21 10.20
CA LYS A 25 -14.38 -12.28 11.66
C LYS A 25 -14.64 -10.91 12.29
N THR A 26 -15.47 -10.92 13.32
CA THR A 26 -15.69 -9.80 14.23
C THR A 26 -14.87 -10.03 15.48
N PHE A 27 -13.92 -9.14 15.73
CA PHE A 27 -13.24 -9.06 17.01
C PHE A 27 -13.97 -7.99 17.82
N THR A 28 -14.28 -8.25 19.08
CA THR A 28 -14.95 -7.28 19.97
C THR A 28 -14.25 -7.30 21.32
N PHE A 29 -13.53 -6.24 21.64
CA PHE A 29 -12.87 -6.06 22.94
C PHE A 29 -12.67 -4.59 23.27
N LYS A 30 -12.42 -4.29 24.54
CA LYS A 30 -12.24 -2.91 25.03
C LYS A 30 -11.04 -2.27 24.33
N TYR A 31 -11.20 -1.03 23.86
CA TYR A 31 -10.15 -0.24 23.18
C TYR A 31 -9.60 -0.84 21.89
N GLN A 32 -10.34 -1.72 21.21
CA GLN A 32 -9.92 -2.39 19.99
C GLN A 32 -9.30 -1.48 18.93
N LYS A 33 -9.89 -0.30 18.69
CA LYS A 33 -9.35 0.70 17.76
C LYS A 33 -7.92 1.13 18.12
N VAL A 34 -7.68 1.42 19.40
CA VAL A 34 -6.37 1.89 19.89
C VAL A 34 -5.37 0.74 19.86
N ILE A 35 -5.79 -0.45 20.26
CA ILE A 35 -4.92 -1.63 20.28
C ILE A 35 -4.43 -1.98 18.87
N TRP A 36 -5.31 -2.00 17.86
CA TRP A 36 -4.87 -2.26 16.48
C TRP A 36 -3.94 -1.18 15.95
N ALA A 37 -4.20 0.10 16.26
CA ALA A 37 -3.29 1.20 15.91
C ALA A 37 -1.91 1.04 16.56
N LEU A 38 -1.87 0.68 17.85
CA LEU A 38 -0.63 0.44 18.59
C LEU A 38 0.15 -0.75 18.03
N ILE A 39 -0.53 -1.86 17.69
CA ILE A 39 0.12 -3.02 17.06
C ILE A 39 0.74 -2.62 15.71
N TYR A 40 0.01 -1.86 14.89
CA TYR A 40 0.53 -1.35 13.62
C TYR A 40 1.80 -0.50 13.84
N ILE A 41 1.74 0.51 14.73
CA ILE A 41 2.87 1.38 15.03
C ILE A 41 4.05 0.58 15.60
N LEU A 42 3.79 -0.38 16.49
CA LEU A 42 4.81 -1.24 17.07
C LEU A 42 5.52 -2.08 16.00
N MET A 43 4.78 -2.71 15.09
CA MET A 43 5.39 -3.48 14.01
C MET A 43 6.19 -2.62 13.04
N VAL A 44 5.72 -1.40 12.73
CA VAL A 44 6.47 -0.43 11.92
C VAL A 44 7.75 0.00 12.64
N ALA A 45 7.69 0.27 13.95
CA ALA A 45 8.84 0.65 14.75
C ALA A 45 9.87 -0.49 14.85
N ILE A 46 9.42 -1.73 15.12
CA ILE A 46 10.28 -2.91 15.09
C ILE A 46 10.93 -3.06 13.72
N SER A 47 10.17 -2.83 12.64
CA SER A 47 10.71 -2.93 11.29
C SER A 47 11.80 -1.88 11.03
N ALA A 48 11.54 -0.62 11.39
CA ALA A 48 12.48 0.47 11.21
C ALA A 48 13.75 0.32 12.07
N ILE A 49 13.59 0.06 13.38
CA ILE A 49 14.69 -0.09 14.32
C ILE A 49 15.48 -1.37 13.99
N GLY A 50 14.80 -2.49 13.78
CA GLY A 50 15.43 -3.76 13.43
C GLY A 50 16.23 -3.66 12.14
N THR A 51 15.68 -3.01 11.11
CA THR A 51 16.42 -2.74 9.87
C THR A 51 17.61 -1.84 10.11
N ASN A 52 17.47 -0.76 10.88
CA ASN A 52 18.60 0.12 11.19
C ASN A 52 19.72 -0.67 11.88
N LEU A 53 19.40 -1.43 12.93
CA LEU A 53 20.35 -2.23 13.70
C LEU A 53 21.07 -3.27 12.82
N LEU A 54 20.34 -4.00 11.97
CA LEU A 54 20.94 -4.98 11.06
C LEU A 54 21.87 -4.34 10.01
N ASN A 55 21.60 -3.09 9.62
CA ASN A 55 22.33 -2.42 8.55
C ASN A 55 23.52 -1.57 9.03
N GLN A 56 23.69 -1.34 10.33
CA GLN A 56 24.83 -0.58 10.86
C GLN A 56 26.19 -1.19 10.50
N SER A 57 26.27 -2.52 10.47
CA SER A 57 27.52 -3.25 10.16
C SER A 57 27.42 -4.05 8.85
N ALA A 58 26.40 -3.81 8.03
CA ALA A 58 26.17 -4.59 6.83
C ALA A 58 26.87 -3.99 5.62
N ASN A 59 27.55 -4.84 4.84
CA ASN A 59 28.16 -4.44 3.56
C ASN A 59 27.11 -4.21 2.45
N LYS A 60 25.87 -4.67 2.63
CA LYS A 60 24.74 -4.52 1.71
C LYS A 60 23.45 -4.32 2.49
N LEU A 61 22.51 -3.60 1.88
CA LEU A 61 21.20 -3.36 2.46
C LEU A 61 20.47 -4.68 2.73
N ASN A 62 20.24 -4.97 4.01
CA ASN A 62 19.45 -6.08 4.48
C ASN A 62 18.00 -5.63 4.75
N THR A 63 17.08 -6.17 3.96
CA THR A 63 15.66 -5.79 3.98
C THR A 63 14.80 -6.70 4.85
N PHE A 64 15.40 -7.58 5.65
CA PHE A 64 14.72 -8.68 6.34
C PHE A 64 13.46 -8.25 7.10
N PHE A 65 13.57 -7.22 7.95
CA PHE A 65 12.47 -6.76 8.80
C PHE A 65 11.33 -6.03 8.07
N TYR A 66 11.54 -5.56 6.84
CA TYR A 66 10.46 -4.98 6.01
C TYR A 66 10.19 -5.81 4.76
N ASN A 67 10.69 -7.04 4.72
CA ASN A 67 10.40 -7.95 3.62
C ASN A 67 8.89 -8.24 3.58
N TYR A 68 8.32 -8.25 2.38
CA TYR A 68 6.88 -8.39 2.19
C TYR A 68 6.31 -9.68 2.77
N THR A 69 7.06 -10.78 2.79
CA THR A 69 6.58 -12.07 3.33
C THR A 69 6.92 -12.27 4.81
N PHE A 70 7.63 -11.32 5.42
CA PHE A 70 8.02 -11.45 6.82
C PHE A 70 6.89 -11.07 7.78
N ALA A 71 6.94 -11.63 8.99
CA ALA A 71 5.85 -11.53 9.96
C ALA A 71 5.56 -10.10 10.40
N THR A 72 6.57 -9.23 10.52
CA THR A 72 6.37 -7.82 10.88
C THR A 72 5.47 -7.10 9.88
N THR A 73 5.74 -7.27 8.57
CA THR A 73 4.94 -6.69 7.49
C THR A 73 3.53 -7.28 7.47
N ALA A 74 3.40 -8.60 7.62
CA ALA A 74 2.11 -9.28 7.63
C ALA A 74 1.22 -8.84 8.82
N ILE A 75 1.79 -8.76 10.02
CA ILE A 75 1.09 -8.30 11.22
C ILE A 75 0.73 -6.82 11.09
N ALA A 76 1.64 -5.97 10.59
CA ALA A 76 1.36 -4.56 10.35
C ALA A 76 0.19 -4.38 9.38
N ALA A 77 0.18 -5.10 8.25
CA ALA A 77 -0.90 -5.04 7.27
C ALA A 77 -2.25 -5.48 7.87
N GLY A 78 -2.27 -6.61 8.60
CA GLY A 78 -3.48 -7.09 9.28
C GLY A 78 -4.00 -6.12 10.35
N ALA A 79 -3.10 -5.56 11.16
CA ALA A 79 -3.42 -4.57 12.18
C ALA A 79 -3.95 -3.27 11.57
N LEU A 80 -3.35 -2.78 10.48
CA LEU A 80 -3.83 -1.61 9.76
C LEU A 80 -5.23 -1.84 9.20
N PHE A 81 -5.47 -3.00 8.58
CA PHE A 81 -6.80 -3.36 8.07
C PHE A 81 -7.85 -3.38 9.18
N LEU A 82 -7.57 -4.07 10.29
CA LEU A 82 -8.49 -4.15 11.43
C LEU A 82 -8.71 -2.80 12.11
N TRP A 83 -7.67 -1.97 12.18
CA TRP A 83 -7.79 -0.61 12.69
C TRP A 83 -8.73 0.23 11.83
N VAL A 84 -8.55 0.23 10.50
CA VAL A 84 -9.43 0.96 9.58
C VAL A 84 -10.84 0.42 9.66
N LYS A 85 -11.04 -0.91 9.60
CA LYS A 85 -12.35 -1.57 9.69
C LYS A 85 -13.17 -1.08 10.89
N VAL A 86 -12.54 -1.05 12.07
CA VAL A 86 -13.18 -0.57 13.31
C VAL A 86 -13.35 0.96 13.31
N ALA A 87 -12.36 1.70 12.80
CA ALA A 87 -12.40 3.16 12.78
C ALA A 87 -13.45 3.74 11.82
N THR A 88 -13.83 2.97 10.80
CA THR A 88 -14.83 3.34 9.78
C THR A 88 -16.17 2.64 9.95
N GLU A 89 -16.34 1.84 11.00
CA GLU A 89 -17.61 1.19 11.31
C GLU A 89 -18.73 2.25 11.42
N ASN A 90 -19.85 2.03 10.73
CA ASN A 90 -20.99 2.94 10.64
C ASN A 90 -20.71 4.33 10.03
N LYS A 91 -19.57 4.53 9.36
CA LYS A 91 -19.27 5.79 8.66
C LYS A 91 -19.57 5.68 7.16
N LYS A 92 -20.08 6.77 6.58
CA LYS A 92 -20.18 6.90 5.13
C LYS A 92 -18.78 7.05 4.54
N VAL A 93 -18.50 6.28 3.49
CA VAL A 93 -17.26 6.41 2.72
C VAL A 93 -17.31 7.72 1.93
N LEU A 94 -16.23 8.49 1.98
CA LEU A 94 -16.13 9.76 1.25
C LEU A 94 -16.06 9.50 -0.26
N ASN A 95 -16.66 10.39 -1.06
CA ASN A 95 -16.77 10.18 -2.51
C ASN A 95 -15.40 10.05 -3.22
N TRP A 96 -14.41 10.84 -2.79
CA TRP A 96 -13.06 10.74 -3.35
C TRP A 96 -12.38 9.40 -3.05
N ILE A 97 -12.68 8.77 -1.90
CA ILE A 97 -12.20 7.41 -1.58
C ILE A 97 -12.83 6.41 -2.53
N MET A 98 -14.13 6.51 -2.79
CA MET A 98 -14.82 5.62 -3.74
C MET A 98 -14.29 5.78 -5.16
N VAL A 99 -13.93 7.00 -5.59
CA VAL A 99 -13.28 7.23 -6.89
C VAL A 99 -11.91 6.54 -6.93
N THR A 100 -11.08 6.71 -5.91
CA THR A 100 -9.77 6.07 -5.83
C THR A 100 -9.90 4.54 -5.81
N ASP A 101 -10.85 3.99 -5.05
CA ASP A 101 -11.15 2.56 -5.00
C ASP A 101 -11.54 2.01 -6.38
N LYS A 102 -12.49 2.69 -7.06
CA LYS A 102 -12.95 2.33 -8.41
C LYS A 102 -11.85 2.31 -9.47
N TYR A 103 -10.82 3.14 -9.33
CA TYR A 103 -9.70 3.23 -10.28
C TYR A 103 -8.40 2.65 -9.73
N SER A 104 -8.41 2.01 -8.55
CA SER A 104 -7.23 1.58 -7.80
C SER A 104 -6.30 0.69 -8.62
N PHE A 105 -6.85 -0.29 -9.33
CA PHE A 105 -6.07 -1.18 -10.20
C PHE A 105 -5.44 -0.43 -11.39
N GLY A 106 -6.19 0.45 -12.06
CA GLY A 106 -5.63 1.29 -13.12
C GLY A 106 -4.54 2.24 -12.63
N ILE A 107 -4.73 2.85 -11.45
CA ILE A 107 -3.71 3.67 -10.79
C ILE A 107 -2.45 2.83 -10.55
N TYR A 108 -2.58 1.62 -10.02
CA TYR A 108 -1.44 0.72 -9.82
C TYR A 108 -0.66 0.45 -11.12
N LEU A 109 -1.34 0.28 -12.26
CA LEU A 109 -0.67 0.06 -13.54
C LEU A 109 0.06 1.31 -14.06
N VAL A 110 -0.56 2.48 -13.96
CA VAL A 110 -0.06 3.68 -14.67
C VAL A 110 0.76 4.62 -13.79
N HIS A 111 0.69 4.52 -12.45
CA HIS A 111 1.30 5.51 -11.54
C HIS A 111 2.81 5.71 -11.74
N ILE A 112 3.53 4.71 -12.24
CA ILE A 112 4.96 4.83 -12.55
C ILE A 112 5.23 5.88 -13.63
N LEU A 113 4.31 6.09 -14.59
CA LEU A 113 4.49 7.06 -15.68
C LEU A 113 4.41 8.51 -15.15
N PRO A 114 3.32 8.95 -14.47
CA PRO A 114 3.29 10.28 -13.88
C PRO A 114 4.37 10.48 -12.82
N LEU A 115 4.65 9.47 -11.99
CA LEU A 115 5.66 9.59 -10.94
C LEU A 115 7.03 9.92 -11.52
N ASN A 116 7.48 9.16 -12.53
CA ASN A 116 8.77 9.38 -13.17
C ASN A 116 8.86 10.71 -13.90
N TYR A 117 7.73 11.24 -14.38
CA TYR A 117 7.67 12.54 -15.04
C TYR A 117 7.68 13.70 -14.05
N PHE A 118 6.83 13.67 -13.03
CA PHE A 118 6.63 14.80 -12.10
C PHE A 118 7.65 14.84 -10.97
N HIS A 119 8.13 13.69 -10.48
CA HIS A 119 9.08 13.67 -9.35
C HIS A 119 10.36 14.48 -9.63
N PRO A 120 11.06 14.31 -10.77
CA PRO A 120 12.28 15.08 -11.06
C PRO A 120 12.02 16.57 -11.29
N LEU A 121 10.81 16.93 -11.74
CA LEU A 121 10.41 18.32 -11.87
C LEU A 121 10.29 18.91 -10.48
N ILE A 122 9.36 18.40 -9.67
CA ILE A 122 9.06 18.88 -8.31
C ILE A 122 10.32 18.93 -7.43
N ALA A 123 11.16 17.88 -7.49
CA ALA A 123 12.39 17.79 -6.70
C ALA A 123 13.39 18.93 -6.96
N LYS A 124 13.30 19.61 -8.11
CA LYS A 124 14.15 20.77 -8.41
C LYS A 124 13.62 22.07 -7.78
N GLN A 125 12.35 22.16 -7.42
CA GLN A 125 11.75 23.41 -6.92
C GLN A 125 11.45 23.41 -5.41
N VAL A 126 11.29 22.24 -4.79
CA VAL A 126 10.91 22.16 -3.36
C VAL A 126 11.84 21.24 -2.59
N SER A 127 11.90 21.46 -1.26
CA SER A 127 12.68 20.59 -0.37
C SER A 127 12.11 19.19 -0.32
N THR A 128 12.96 18.19 -0.03
CA THR A 128 12.63 16.76 -0.02
C THR A 128 11.38 16.42 0.80
N LEU A 129 11.14 17.15 1.90
CA LEU A 129 9.96 16.98 2.74
C LEU A 129 8.65 17.22 1.97
N TRP A 130 8.63 18.21 1.07
CA TRP A 130 7.47 18.57 0.26
C TRP A 130 7.41 17.83 -1.07
N VAL A 131 8.55 17.35 -1.58
CA VAL A 131 8.61 16.56 -2.83
C VAL A 131 7.70 15.34 -2.70
N ILE A 132 7.81 14.59 -1.61
CA ILE A 132 7.09 13.33 -1.42
C ILE A 132 5.56 13.54 -1.47
N PRO A 133 4.94 14.36 -0.60
CA PRO A 133 3.49 14.52 -0.62
C PRO A 133 2.99 15.12 -1.93
N LEU A 134 3.72 16.08 -2.52
CA LEU A 134 3.30 16.73 -3.76
C LEU A 134 3.39 15.78 -4.96
N ALA A 135 4.48 15.02 -5.06
CA ALA A 135 4.66 13.99 -6.09
C ALA A 135 3.60 12.88 -5.95
N THR A 136 3.26 12.46 -4.73
CA THR A 136 2.18 11.48 -4.50
C THR A 136 0.83 12.00 -4.96
N ILE A 137 0.45 13.22 -4.56
CA ILE A 137 -0.85 13.81 -4.90
C ILE A 137 -0.98 13.98 -6.42
N ILE A 138 0.03 14.55 -7.08
CA ILE A 138 -0.02 14.79 -8.52
C ILE A 138 -0.02 13.47 -9.30
N THR A 139 0.71 12.46 -8.81
CA THR A 139 0.75 11.12 -9.40
C THR A 139 -0.61 10.46 -9.33
N ILE A 140 -1.28 10.48 -8.16
CA ILE A 140 -2.60 9.88 -7.99
C ILE A 140 -3.63 10.58 -8.89
N ILE A 141 -3.66 11.92 -8.91
CA ILE A 141 -4.60 12.69 -9.74
C ILE A 141 -4.38 12.38 -11.22
N SER A 142 -3.13 12.42 -11.67
CA SER A 142 -2.78 12.12 -13.07
C SER A 142 -3.11 10.68 -13.44
N SER A 143 -2.87 9.73 -12.51
CA SER A 143 -3.17 8.32 -12.73
C SER A 143 -4.67 8.05 -12.83
N ILE A 144 -5.48 8.73 -12.00
CA ILE A 144 -6.95 8.69 -12.11
C ILE A 144 -7.38 9.27 -13.46
N ALA A 145 -6.81 10.40 -13.89
CA ALA A 145 -7.14 11.01 -15.18
C ALA A 145 -6.80 10.09 -16.36
N ILE A 146 -5.59 9.52 -16.39
CA ILE A 146 -5.16 8.57 -17.42
C ILE A 146 -6.05 7.33 -17.43
N THR A 147 -6.30 6.74 -16.26
CA THR A 147 -7.16 5.55 -16.13
C THR A 147 -8.58 5.85 -16.61
N TYR A 148 -9.13 7.01 -16.26
CA TYR A 148 -10.45 7.45 -16.71
C TYR A 148 -10.52 7.60 -18.23
N LEU A 149 -9.48 8.16 -18.87
CA LEU A 149 -9.40 8.28 -20.32
C LEU A 149 -9.29 6.91 -21.00
N ILE A 150 -8.47 5.99 -20.46
CA ILE A 150 -8.35 4.62 -20.97
C ILE A 150 -9.70 3.91 -20.95
N ARG A 151 -10.49 4.06 -19.87
CA ARG A 151 -11.82 3.44 -19.77
C ARG A 151 -12.82 3.94 -20.81
N LYS A 152 -12.60 5.09 -21.45
CA LYS A 152 -13.46 5.59 -22.54
C LYS A 152 -13.16 4.92 -23.89
N ILE A 153 -11.99 4.32 -24.06
CA ILE A 153 -11.60 3.61 -25.29
C ILE A 153 -12.33 2.25 -25.33
N PRO A 154 -12.78 1.77 -26.51
CA PRO A 154 -13.32 0.41 -26.62
C PRO A 154 -12.35 -0.61 -26.02
N TYR A 155 -12.87 -1.50 -25.18
CA TYR A 155 -12.13 -2.50 -24.38
C TYR A 155 -11.19 -1.98 -23.29
N GLY A 156 -10.99 -0.67 -23.14
CA GLY A 156 -10.07 -0.10 -22.15
C GLY A 156 -10.43 -0.43 -20.69
N LYS A 157 -11.73 -0.66 -20.41
CA LYS A 157 -12.20 -1.14 -19.11
C LYS A 157 -11.56 -2.47 -18.69
N TYR A 158 -11.38 -3.42 -19.62
CA TYR A 158 -10.81 -4.75 -19.31
C TYR A 158 -9.31 -4.69 -18.99
N VAL A 159 -8.61 -3.67 -19.51
CA VAL A 159 -7.18 -3.46 -19.26
C VAL A 159 -6.96 -2.77 -17.92
N SER A 160 -7.83 -1.83 -17.56
CA SER A 160 -7.73 -1.03 -16.33
C SER A 160 -8.48 -1.61 -15.12
N GLY A 161 -9.05 -2.82 -15.25
CA GLY A 161 -9.96 -3.43 -14.28
C GLY A 161 -11.39 -2.96 -14.47
#